data_AF-A0A7S3N864-F1
#
_entry.id   AF-A0A7S3N864-F1
#
_cell.length_a   1.000
_cell.length_b   1.000
_cell.length_c   1.000
_cell.angle_alpha   90.00
_cell.angle_beta   90.00
_cell.angle_gamma   90.00
#
_symmetry.space_group_name_H-M   'P 1'
#
loop_
_entity.id
_entity.type
_entity.pdbx_description
1 polymer ?
#
loop_
_entity_poly.entity_id
_entity_poly.type
_entity_poly.pdbx_seq_one_letter_code
_entity_poly.pdbx_strand_id
1 'polypeptide(L)'
;MFAVWVIGSPLLAFYILFRNRRHLEEGAIRNYMLVLYQGLRPEVFYWEFVNTFRKVLILLLNVFLTSFSAHYRILFAIVVLVIILRVQEKLKPYKNEDNNRVEMLAIMAAITTLYC
;
A
#
# COMPACT_ATOMS: atom_id res chain seq x y z
N MET A 1 -19.78 -5.22 -12.34
CA MET A 1 -20.32 -4.55 -11.13
C MET A 1 -19.38 -4.60 -9.90
N PHE A 2 -18.51 -5.59 -9.72
CA PHE A 2 -17.55 -5.63 -8.60
C PHE A 2 -16.45 -4.55 -8.65
N ALA A 3 -16.04 -4.18 -9.86
CA ALA A 3 -15.07 -3.13 -10.17
C ALA A 3 -15.25 -1.83 -9.37
N VAL A 4 -16.48 -1.32 -9.33
CA VAL A 4 -16.81 -0.02 -8.70
C VAL A 4 -16.68 -0.08 -7.18
N TRP A 5 -16.97 -1.24 -6.57
CA TRP A 5 -16.84 -1.42 -5.12
C TRP A 5 -15.38 -1.61 -4.71
N VAL A 6 -14.59 -2.34 -5.50
CA VAL A 6 -13.17 -2.60 -5.16
C VAL A 6 -12.26 -1.42 -5.53
N ILE A 7 -12.62 -0.59 -6.52
CA ILE A 7 -11.96 0.70 -6.79
C ILE A 7 -12.49 1.80 -5.85
N GLY A 8 -13.79 1.80 -5.59
CA GLY A 8 -14.46 2.79 -4.75
C GLY A 8 -13.96 2.75 -3.31
N SER A 9 -13.76 1.55 -2.73
CA SER A 9 -13.25 1.37 -1.37
C SER A 9 -11.89 2.07 -1.10
N PRO A 10 -10.82 1.85 -1.91
CA PRO A 10 -9.55 2.54 -1.72
C PRO A 10 -9.61 4.03 -2.05
N LEU A 11 -10.42 4.45 -3.03
CA LEU A 11 -10.62 5.88 -3.34
C LEU A 11 -11.38 6.60 -2.22
N LEU A 12 -12.39 5.97 -1.62
CA LEU A 12 -13.09 6.47 -0.44
C LEU A 12 -12.15 6.51 0.76
N ALA A 13 -11.36 5.46 1.01
CA ALA A 13 -10.37 5.46 2.09
C ALA A 13 -9.35 6.58 1.91
N PHE A 14 -8.85 6.79 0.68
CA PHE A 14 -7.94 7.87 0.34
C PHE A 14 -8.60 9.25 0.49
N TYR A 15 -9.84 9.40 0.02
CA TYR A 15 -10.59 10.66 0.08
C TYR A 15 -10.97 11.05 1.52
N ILE A 16 -11.45 10.09 2.32
CA ILE A 16 -11.75 10.28 3.74
C ILE A 16 -10.48 10.71 4.48
N LEU A 17 -9.33 10.10 4.19
CA LEU A 17 -8.05 10.45 4.82
C LEU A 17 -7.56 11.85 4.41
N PHE A 18 -7.62 12.18 3.12
CA PHE A 18 -7.21 13.50 2.61
C PHE A 18 -8.09 14.62 3.17
N ARG A 19 -9.39 14.36 3.32
CA ARG A 19 -10.36 15.30 3.87
C ARG A 19 -10.27 15.43 5.40
N ASN A 20 -9.93 14.35 6.11
CA ASN A 20 -9.86 14.36 7.57
C ASN A 20 -8.51 14.88 8.11
N ARG A 21 -7.51 15.17 7.24
CA ARG A 21 -6.19 15.71 7.58
C ARG A 21 -6.23 16.97 8.47
N ARG A 22 -7.33 17.72 8.45
CA ARG A 22 -7.49 19.02 9.11
C ARG A 22 -8.30 19.00 10.42
N HIS A 23 -8.77 17.82 10.86
CA HIS A 23 -9.56 17.64 12.10
C HIS A 23 -8.97 16.58 13.05
N LEU A 24 -7.79 16.05 12.73
CA LEU A 24 -7.17 14.90 13.42
C LEU A 24 -6.32 15.26 14.66
N GLU A 25 -6.23 16.53 15.03
CA GLU A 25 -5.44 16.98 16.20
C GLU A 25 -6.25 16.99 17.52
N GLU A 26 -7.58 16.94 17.46
CA GLU A 26 -8.44 17.11 18.64
C GLU A 26 -9.26 15.84 18.94
N GLY A 27 -8.68 14.88 19.68
CA GLY A 27 -9.47 13.84 20.37
C GLY A 27 -8.98 12.40 20.27
N ALA A 28 -9.70 11.49 20.94
CA ALA A 28 -9.40 10.07 21.21
C ALA A 28 -8.92 9.24 20.00
N ILE A 29 -9.20 9.71 18.79
CA ILE A 29 -8.70 9.16 17.52
C ILE A 29 -7.16 9.13 17.49
N ARG A 30 -6.46 10.09 18.13
CA ARG A 30 -4.99 10.13 18.24
C ARG A 30 -4.38 8.83 18.80
N ASN A 31 -5.04 8.16 19.74
CA ASN A 31 -4.51 6.92 20.34
C ASN A 31 -4.61 5.73 19.38
N TYR A 32 -5.70 5.62 18.60
CA TYR A 32 -5.82 4.58 17.58
C TYR A 32 -4.88 4.83 16.39
N MET A 33 -4.76 6.10 16.01
CA MET A 33 -3.79 6.63 15.05
C MET A 33 -2.36 6.25 15.51
N LEU A 34 -1.98 6.52 16.76
CA LEU A 34 -0.67 6.17 17.35
C LEU A 34 -0.32 4.68 17.24
N VAL A 35 -1.29 3.78 17.38
CA VAL A 35 -1.10 2.32 17.18
C VAL A 35 -0.87 2.01 15.70
N LEU A 36 -1.59 2.66 14.79
CA LEU A 36 -1.40 2.53 13.33
C LEU A 36 -0.06 3.11 12.82
N TYR A 37 0.48 4.14 13.47
CA TYR A 37 1.78 4.75 13.12
C TYR A 37 2.94 4.28 14.01
N GLN A 38 2.73 3.25 14.84
CA GLN A 38 3.72 2.80 15.82
C GLN A 38 4.95 2.24 15.09
N GLY A 39 5.96 3.10 14.90
CA GLY A 39 7.19 2.77 14.19
C GLY A 39 7.38 3.46 12.83
N LEU A 40 6.40 4.21 12.32
CA LEU A 40 6.58 5.06 11.13
C LEU A 40 7.18 6.42 11.48
N ARG A 41 7.86 7.03 10.52
CA ARG A 41 8.29 8.43 10.64
C ARG A 41 7.06 9.34 10.51
N PRO A 42 6.92 10.36 11.39
CA PRO A 42 5.74 11.24 11.41
C PRO A 42 5.51 11.97 10.09
N GLU A 43 6.58 12.21 9.31
CA GLU A 43 6.53 12.85 7.99
C GLU A 43 5.88 11.96 6.89
N VAL A 44 5.90 10.64 7.07
CA VAL A 44 5.45 9.63 6.10
C VAL A 44 4.36 8.73 6.69
N PHE A 45 3.48 9.31 7.49
CA PHE A 45 2.33 8.62 8.08
C PHE A 45 1.43 7.96 7.00
N TYR A 46 1.33 8.54 5.81
CA TYR A 46 0.51 8.01 4.72
C TYR A 46 1.03 6.67 4.16
N TRP A 47 2.23 6.22 4.54
CA TRP A 47 2.84 5.02 3.97
C TRP A 47 2.07 3.72 4.25
N GLU A 48 1.52 3.53 5.45
CA GLU A 48 0.68 2.34 5.73
C GLU A 48 -0.55 2.26 4.81
N PHE A 49 -1.08 3.41 4.41
CA PHE A 49 -2.16 3.47 3.42
C PHE A 49 -1.66 3.10 2.03
N VAL A 50 -0.46 3.55 1.63
CA VAL A 50 0.16 3.13 0.37
C VAL A 50 0.37 1.61 0.36
N ASN A 51 0.80 1.03 1.48
CA ASN A 51 0.98 -0.41 1.62
C ASN A 51 -0.33 -1.20 1.56
N THR A 52 -1.40 -0.67 2.14
CA THR A 52 -2.74 -1.26 2.05
C THR A 52 -3.30 -1.12 0.63
N PHE A 53 -3.13 0.06 0.02
CA PHE A 53 -3.54 0.35 -1.35
C PHE A 53 -2.83 -0.57 -2.35
N ARG A 54 -1.54 -0.84 -2.16
CA ARG A 54 -0.77 -1.83 -2.94
C ARG A 54 -1.47 -3.18 -3.01
N LYS A 55 -1.87 -3.73 -1.85
CA LYS A 55 -2.52 -5.04 -1.75
C LYS A 55 -3.83 -5.06 -2.52
N VAL A 56 -4.64 -4.00 -2.37
CA VAL A 56 -5.89 -3.85 -3.11
C VAL A 56 -5.65 -3.72 -4.61
N LEU A 57 -4.64 -2.95 -5.02
CA LEU A 57 -4.32 -2.74 -6.43
C LEU A 57 -3.88 -4.04 -7.13
N ILE A 58 -3.10 -4.89 -6.46
CA ILE A 58 -2.73 -6.21 -6.99
C ILE A 58 -3.98 -7.08 -7.17
N LEU A 59 -4.90 -7.05 -6.21
CA LEU A 59 -6.16 -7.78 -6.25
C LEU A 59 -7.05 -7.27 -7.40
N LEU A 60 -7.07 -5.95 -7.63
CA LEU A 60 -7.74 -5.34 -8.77
C LEU A 60 -7.14 -5.75 -10.10
N LEU A 61 -5.82 -5.70 -10.25
CA LEU A 61 -5.14 -6.19 -11.45
C LEU A 61 -5.51 -7.64 -11.72
N ASN A 62 -5.60 -8.47 -10.67
CA ASN A 62 -6.04 -9.85 -10.80
C ASN A 62 -7.48 -9.94 -11.35
N VAL A 63 -8.43 -9.20 -10.76
CA VAL A 63 -9.86 -9.28 -11.15
C VAL A 63 -10.17 -8.61 -12.50
N PHE A 64 -9.48 -7.52 -12.85
CA PHE A 64 -9.73 -6.81 -14.10
C PHE A 64 -9.05 -7.45 -15.30
N LEU A 65 -7.82 -7.93 -15.12
CA LEU A 65 -7.06 -8.51 -16.20
C LEU A 65 -7.37 -10.00 -16.38
N THR A 66 -8.47 -10.52 -15.82
CA THR A 66 -8.84 -11.93 -15.98
C THR A 66 -9.07 -12.32 -17.45
N SER A 67 -9.43 -11.35 -18.31
CA SER A 67 -9.55 -11.54 -19.75
C SER A 67 -8.20 -11.65 -20.48
N PHE A 68 -7.10 -11.21 -19.86
CA PHE A 68 -5.75 -11.34 -20.42
C PHE A 68 -5.11 -12.65 -20.00
N SER A 69 -4.12 -13.11 -20.77
CA SER A 69 -3.34 -14.29 -20.40
C SER A 69 -2.64 -14.08 -19.06
N ALA A 70 -2.48 -15.16 -18.29
CA ALA A 70 -1.89 -15.13 -16.95
C ALA A 70 -0.52 -14.43 -16.91
N HIS A 71 0.28 -14.62 -17.97
CA HIS A 71 1.60 -14.00 -18.11
C HIS A 71 1.56 -12.47 -18.06
N TYR A 72 0.64 -11.83 -18.79
CA TYR A 72 0.55 -10.36 -18.78
C TYR A 72 0.10 -9.84 -17.41
N ARG A 73 -0.81 -10.54 -16.73
CA ARG A 73 -1.30 -10.17 -15.39
C ARG A 73 -0.17 -10.12 -14.37
N ILE A 74 0.70 -11.13 -14.40
CA ILE A 74 1.88 -11.25 -13.54
C ILE A 74 2.87 -10.12 -13.83
N LEU A 75 3.17 -9.86 -15.11
CA LEU A 75 4.07 -8.77 -15.51
C LEU A 75 3.60 -7.41 -14.99
N PHE A 76 2.32 -7.09 -15.14
CA PHE A 76 1.76 -5.85 -14.60
C PHE A 76 1.87 -5.76 -13.08
N ALA A 77 1.60 -6.85 -12.35
CA ALA A 77 1.75 -6.89 -10.90
C ALA A 77 3.21 -6.68 -10.46
N ILE A 78 4.17 -7.30 -11.15
CA ILE A 78 5.61 -7.14 -10.88
C ILE A 78 6.04 -5.69 -11.11
N VAL A 79 5.63 -5.06 -12.22
CA VAL A 79 5.97 -3.65 -12.50
C VAL A 79 5.49 -2.73 -11.37
N VAL A 80 4.25 -2.92 -10.89
CA VAL A 80 3.71 -2.16 -9.76
C VAL A 80 4.54 -2.38 -8.49
N LEU A 81 4.87 -3.63 -8.17
CA LEU A 81 5.67 -3.96 -6.99
C LEU A 81 7.07 -3.32 -7.05
N VAL A 82 7.71 -3.32 -8.21
CA VAL A 82 9.01 -2.68 -8.42
C VAL A 82 8.93 -1.16 -8.22
N ILE A 83 7.90 -0.49 -8.74
CA ILE A 83 7.71 0.95 -8.53
C ILE A 83 7.59 1.25 -7.03
N ILE A 84 6.78 0.48 -6.30
CA ILE A 84 6.57 0.69 -4.87
C ILE A 84 7.86 0.41 -4.08
N LEU A 85 8.62 -0.63 -4.44
CA LEU A 85 9.92 -0.92 -3.85
C LEU A 85 10.87 0.28 -3.98
N ARG A 86 10.96 0.88 -5.16
CA ARG A 86 11.81 2.07 -5.40
C ARG A 86 11.37 3.27 -4.59
N VAL A 87 10.07 3.48 -4.47
CA VAL A 87 9.52 4.56 -3.64
C VAL A 87 9.83 4.31 -2.16
N GLN A 88 9.73 3.07 -1.69
CA GLN A 88 10.05 2.68 -0.32
C GLN A 88 11.54 2.87 0.01
N GLU A 89 12.44 2.48 -0.90
CA GLU A 89 13.89 2.66 -0.73
C GLU A 89 14.25 4.14 -0.54
N LYS A 90 13.57 5.05 -1.25
CA LYS A 90 13.77 6.50 -1.12
C LYS A 90 13.15 7.07 0.15
N LEU A 91 11.92 6.66 0.47
CA LEU A 91 11.15 7.24 1.57
C LEU A 91 11.49 6.64 2.94
N LYS A 92 12.12 5.45 3.02
CA LYS A 92 12.44 4.69 4.25
C LYS A 92 11.41 4.93 5.38
N PRO A 93 10.14 4.56 5.17
CA PRO A 93 9.00 5.07 5.94
C PRO A 93 9.02 4.72 7.43
N TYR A 94 9.72 3.64 7.81
CA TYR A 94 9.86 3.22 9.19
C TYR A 94 11.04 3.91 9.90
N LYS A 95 10.88 4.24 11.18
CA LYS A 95 11.94 4.78 12.04
C LYS A 95 13.06 3.77 12.27
N ASN A 96 12.70 2.48 12.43
CA ASN A 96 13.66 1.40 12.56
C ASN A 96 14.11 0.91 11.17
N GLU A 97 15.42 0.81 10.97
CA GLU A 97 15.98 0.29 9.72
C GLU A 97 15.65 -1.18 9.50
N ASP A 98 15.55 -1.98 10.57
CA ASP A 98 15.17 -3.39 10.47
C ASP A 98 13.75 -3.55 9.89
N ASN A 99 12.80 -2.70 10.29
CA ASN A 99 11.45 -2.73 9.74
C ASN A 99 11.44 -2.35 8.24
N ASN A 100 12.26 -1.36 7.85
CA ASN A 100 12.44 -1.03 6.43
C ASN A 100 13.03 -2.21 5.64
N ARG A 101 13.99 -2.95 6.21
CA ARG A 101 14.57 -4.15 5.60
C ARG A 101 13.56 -5.29 5.50
N VAL A 102 12.78 -5.56 6.55
CA VAL A 102 11.74 -6.60 6.56
C VAL A 102 10.72 -6.32 5.47
N GLU A 103 10.22 -5.08 5.36
CA GLU A 103 9.25 -4.74 4.32
C GLU A 103 9.87 -4.81 2.91
N MET A 104 11.14 -4.42 2.75
CA MET A 104 11.86 -4.56 1.49
C MET A 104 11.97 -6.04 1.06
N LEU A 105 12.36 -6.91 1.99
CA LEU A 105 12.44 -8.35 1.77
C LEU A 105 11.07 -8.96 1.48
N ALA A 106 10.01 -8.48 2.13
CA ALA A 106 8.64 -8.93 1.87
C ALA A 106 8.20 -8.62 0.43
N ILE A 107 8.51 -7.42 -0.09
CA ILE A 107 8.21 -7.06 -1.48
C ILE A 107 9.05 -7.89 -2.45
N MET A 108 10.34 -8.08 -2.17
CA MET A 108 11.20 -8.91 -3.00
C MET A 108 10.71 -10.36 -3.06
N ALA A 109 10.35 -10.94 -1.91
CA ALA A 109 9.77 -12.27 -1.83
C ALA A 109 8.47 -12.37 -2.65
N ALA A 110 7.58 -11.36 -2.56
CA ALA A 110 6.36 -11.32 -3.36
C ALA A 110 6.63 -11.28 -4.88
N ILE A 111 7.65 -10.52 -5.32
CA ILE A 111 8.07 -10.51 -6.73
C ILE A 111 8.57 -11.89 -7.15
N THR A 112 9.41 -12.54 -6.33
CA THR A 112 9.93 -13.88 -6.61
C THR A 112 8.81 -14.92 -6.67
N THR A 113 7.86 -14.89 -5.73
CA THR A 113 6.71 -15.82 -5.71
C THR A 113 5.76 -15.62 -6.89
N LEU A 114 5.63 -14.39 -7.42
CA LEU A 114 4.82 -14.14 -8.61
C LEU A 114 5.52 -14.60 -9.90
N TYR A 115 6.84 -14.62 -9.92
CA TYR A 115 7.63 -15.02 -11.08
C TYR A 115 7.83 -16.54 -11.17
N CYS A 116 7.97 -17.21 -10.02
CA CYS A 116 8.15 -18.66 -9.91
C CYS A 116 6.82 -19.40 -10.07
#